data_AF-A0A1B7MJH3-F1
#
_entry.id   AF-A0A1B7MJH3-F1
#
_cell.length_a   1.000
_cell.length_b   1.000
_cell.length_c   1.000
_cell.angle_alpha   90.00
_cell.angle_beta   90.00
_cell.angle_gamma   90.00
#
_symmetry.space_group_name_H-M   'P 1'
#
loop_
_entity.id
_entity.type
_entity.pdbx_description
1 polymer ?
#
loop_
_entity_poly.entity_id
_entity_poly.type
_entity_poly.pdbx_seq_one_letter_code
_entity_poly.pdbx_strand_id
1 'polypeptide(L)'
;MAPTEDLRKKFGRFRILVVGRANAGKTTLLQRVCNTTEKPEIFDGEGNKEDIADWFPHVRRGYHKIENELVFGSNPDFVFHDSCGFEAGSEAEFKQMKEFVLERASTTKLKRRVHAIW
;
A
#
# COMPACT_ATOMS: atom_id res chain seq x y z
N MET A 1 27.28 -9.91 -1.11
CA MET A 1 25.92 -10.46 -0.90
C MET A 1 25.21 -10.49 -2.25
N ALA A 2 24.87 -11.68 -2.74
CA ALA A 2 23.95 -11.89 -3.86
C ALA A 2 23.16 -13.19 -3.54
N PRO A 3 21.86 -13.29 -3.90
CA PRO A 3 21.23 -12.60 -5.02
C PRO A 3 20.00 -11.76 -4.62
N THR A 4 20.14 -10.44 -4.66
CA THR A 4 18.99 -9.52 -4.69
C THR A 4 18.34 -9.46 -6.08
N GLU A 5 19.08 -9.80 -7.15
CA GLU A 5 18.58 -9.78 -8.54
C GLU A 5 17.50 -10.83 -8.83
N ASP A 6 17.57 -12.01 -8.21
CA ASP A 6 16.67 -13.13 -8.53
C ASP A 6 15.25 -12.90 -8.00
N LEU A 7 15.13 -12.38 -6.77
CA LEU A 7 13.83 -12.06 -6.18
C LEU A 7 13.13 -10.89 -6.90
N ARG A 8 13.88 -9.84 -7.25
CA ARG A 8 13.32 -8.70 -7.99
C ARG A 8 12.85 -9.09 -9.39
N LYS A 9 13.61 -9.94 -10.10
CA LYS A 9 13.18 -10.49 -11.40
C LYS A 9 11.92 -11.35 -11.27
N LYS A 10 11.82 -12.15 -10.20
CA LYS A 10 10.70 -13.08 -9.98
C LYS A 10 9.41 -12.38 -9.54
N PHE A 11 9.50 -11.43 -8.60
CA PHE A 11 8.32 -10.82 -7.96
C PHE A 11 8.02 -9.41 -8.48
N GLY A 12 8.96 -8.75 -9.17
CA GLY A 12 8.83 -7.36 -9.59
C GLY A 12 8.99 -6.42 -8.39
N ARG A 13 7.93 -5.67 -8.08
CA ARG A 13 7.90 -4.75 -6.93
C ARG A 13 7.53 -5.48 -5.65
N PHE A 14 8.19 -5.11 -4.55
CA PHE A 14 7.88 -5.63 -3.22
C PHE A 14 6.69 -4.88 -2.63
N ARG A 15 5.66 -5.62 -2.23
CA ARG A 15 4.36 -5.07 -1.81
C ARG A 15 4.14 -5.24 -0.32
N ILE A 16 3.87 -4.14 0.37
CA ILE A 16 3.72 -4.10 1.82
C ILE A 16 2.33 -3.56 2.14
N LEU A 17 1.58 -4.28 2.96
CA LEU A 17 0.33 -3.78 3.54
C LEU A 17 0.61 -3.20 4.92
N VAL A 18 0.27 -1.94 5.14
CA VAL A 18 0.36 -1.29 6.46
C VAL A 18 -1.00 -1.30 7.12
N VAL A 19 -1.06 -1.90 8.32
CA VAL A 19 -2.28 -2.19 9.05
C VAL A 19 -2.29 -1.45 10.38
N GLY A 20 -3.45 -0.93 10.78
CA GLY A 20 -3.57 -0.27 12.07
C GLY A 20 -4.79 0.62 12.20
N ARG A 21 -5.03 1.10 13.41
CA ARG A 21 -6.20 1.94 13.74
C ARG A 21 -6.26 3.22 12.91
N ALA A 22 -7.46 3.78 12.80
CA ALA A 22 -7.64 5.14 12.27
C ALA A 22 -6.75 6.11 13.06
N ASN A 23 -6.12 7.06 12.34
CA ASN A 23 -5.23 8.07 12.92
C ASN A 23 -4.00 7.54 13.69
N ALA A 24 -3.64 6.26 13.55
CA ALA A 24 -2.42 5.70 14.15
C ALA A 24 -1.11 6.22 13.51
N GLY A 25 -1.20 7.09 12.50
CA GLY A 25 -0.05 7.68 11.82
C GLY A 25 0.56 6.82 10.71
N LYS A 26 -0.16 5.80 10.19
CA LYS A 26 0.31 4.90 9.11
C LYS A 26 0.82 5.66 7.89
N THR A 27 0.02 6.57 7.36
CA THR A 27 0.39 7.37 6.18
C THR A 27 1.55 8.32 6.47
N THR A 28 1.66 8.83 7.70
CA THR A 28 2.81 9.63 8.15
C THR A 28 4.07 8.78 8.26
N LEU A 29 3.95 7.53 8.74
CA LEU A 29 5.05 6.57 8.77
C LEU A 29 5.53 6.27 7.35
N LEU A 30 4.62 5.99 6.40
CA LEU A 30 4.96 5.74 5.00
C LEU A 30 5.76 6.89 4.36
N GLN A 31 5.34 8.13 4.62
CA GLN A 31 6.07 9.32 4.16
C GLN A 31 7.49 9.38 4.75
N ARG A 32 7.65 9.08 6.04
CA ARG A 32 8.95 9.12 6.72
C ARG A 32 9.88 7.96 6.32
N VAL A 33 9.34 6.74 6.17
CA VAL A 33 10.11 5.54 5.79
C VAL A 33 10.78 5.73 4.43
N CYS A 34 10.12 6.45 3.52
CA CYS A 34 10.68 6.72 2.19
C CYS A 34 11.71 7.87 2.18
N ASN A 35 12.07 8.40 3.36
CA ASN A 35 13.02 9.50 3.60
C ASN A 35 12.88 10.66 2.60
N THR A 36 11.64 10.97 2.24
CA THR A 36 11.34 11.94 1.18
C THR A 36 10.19 12.84 1.61
N THR A 37 10.27 14.10 1.20
CA THR A 37 9.13 15.02 1.25
C THR A 37 8.24 14.87 0.01
N GLU A 38 8.62 14.01 -0.93
CA GLU A 38 7.84 13.70 -2.12
C GLU A 38 6.53 13.00 -1.77
N LYS A 39 5.50 13.38 -2.51
CA LYS A 39 4.19 12.75 -2.46
C LYS A 39 4.29 11.43 -3.23
N PRO A 40 3.72 10.31 -2.74
CA PRO A 40 3.67 9.09 -3.54
C PRO A 40 2.82 9.34 -4.78
N GLU A 41 3.20 8.68 -5.87
CA GLU A 41 2.30 8.44 -6.98
C GLU A 41 1.29 7.36 -6.56
N ILE A 42 0.04 7.57 -6.91
CA ILE A 42 -1.07 6.70 -6.52
C ILE A 42 -1.61 6.06 -7.78
N PHE A 43 -1.70 4.73 -7.75
CA PHE A 43 -2.33 3.97 -8.81
C PHE A 43 -3.53 3.22 -8.24
N ASP A 44 -4.60 3.12 -9.01
CA ASP A 44 -5.73 2.27 -8.66
C ASP A 44 -5.36 0.77 -8.75
N GLY A 45 -6.30 -0.11 -8.38
CA GLY A 45 -6.10 -1.56 -8.45
C GLY A 45 -5.92 -2.11 -9.87
N GLU A 46 -6.15 -1.29 -10.91
CA GLU A 46 -5.96 -1.63 -12.32
C GLU A 46 -4.61 -1.13 -12.86
N GLY A 47 -3.95 -0.21 -12.14
CA GLY A 47 -2.67 0.39 -12.50
C GLY A 47 -2.80 1.75 -13.18
N ASN A 48 -3.98 2.37 -13.18
CA ASN A 48 -4.17 3.73 -13.69
C ASN A 48 -3.73 4.74 -12.63
N LYS A 49 -3.00 5.78 -13.05
CA LYS A 49 -2.55 6.84 -12.15
C LYS A 49 -3.73 7.72 -11.73
N GLU A 50 -3.93 7.88 -10.43
CA GLU A 50 -4.91 8.82 -9.88
C GLU A 50 -4.29 10.23 -9.75
N ASP A 51 -5.08 11.27 -10.05
CA ASP A 51 -4.60 12.65 -9.98
C ASP A 51 -4.48 13.11 -8.52
N ILE A 52 -3.28 13.56 -8.13
CA ILE A 52 -2.90 13.81 -6.74
C ILE A 52 -3.60 15.05 -6.17
N ALA A 53 -4.08 15.96 -7.03
CA ALA A 53 -4.74 17.19 -6.65
C ALA A 53 -6.04 16.96 -5.86
N ASP A 54 -6.84 15.98 -6.28
CA ASP A 54 -8.09 15.61 -5.59
C ASP A 54 -7.83 14.75 -4.36
N TRP A 55 -6.74 13.97 -4.37
CA TRP A 55 -6.47 12.96 -3.35
C TRP A 55 -5.73 13.48 -2.11
N PHE A 56 -4.99 14.58 -2.20
CA PHE A 56 -4.17 15.07 -1.08
C PHE A 56 -4.91 15.34 0.24
N PRO A 57 -6.13 15.89 0.24
CA PRO A 57 -6.97 16.00 1.44
C PRO A 57 -7.37 14.63 2.02
N HIS A 58 -7.55 13.63 1.16
CA HIS A 58 -7.99 12.27 1.49
C HIS A 58 -6.86 11.41 2.08
N VAL A 59 -5.63 11.51 1.56
CA VAL A 59 -4.40 10.91 2.13
C VAL A 59 -4.22 11.32 3.59
N ARG A 60 -4.45 12.60 3.92
CA ARG A 60 -4.31 13.13 5.28
C ARG A 60 -5.42 12.67 6.23
N ARG A 61 -6.55 12.22 5.69
CA ARG A 61 -7.76 11.88 6.46
C ARG A 61 -8.08 10.37 6.44
N GLY A 62 -7.19 9.54 5.91
CA GLY A 62 -7.41 8.09 5.85
C GLY A 62 -8.44 7.64 4.83
N TYR A 63 -8.83 8.49 3.87
CA TYR A 63 -9.74 8.11 2.79
C TYR A 63 -8.94 7.49 1.65
N HIS A 64 -8.62 6.20 1.80
CA HIS A 64 -7.90 5.45 0.80
C HIS A 64 -8.47 4.04 0.67
N LYS A 65 -8.57 3.57 -0.57
CA LYS A 65 -8.90 2.18 -0.87
C LYS A 65 -7.66 1.33 -0.63
N ILE A 66 -7.82 0.18 0.04
CA ILE A 66 -6.70 -0.73 0.35
C ILE A 66 -6.06 -1.29 -0.93
N GLU A 67 -6.80 -1.31 -2.03
CA GLU A 67 -6.34 -1.72 -3.35
C GLU A 67 -5.39 -0.73 -4.01
N ASN A 68 -5.43 0.55 -3.60
CA ASN A 68 -4.61 1.58 -4.20
C ASN A 68 -3.14 1.34 -3.88
N GLU A 69 -2.30 1.55 -4.89
CA GLU A 69 -0.86 1.35 -4.84
C GLU A 69 -0.16 2.70 -4.63
N LEU A 70 0.51 2.85 -3.48
CA LEU A 70 1.34 4.00 -3.17
C LEU A 70 2.79 3.71 -3.56
N VAL A 71 3.34 4.49 -4.50
CA VAL A 71 4.71 4.34 -5.01
C VAL A 71 5.46 5.64 -4.81
N PHE A 72 6.57 5.59 -4.08
CA PHE A 72 7.41 6.77 -3.85
C PHE A 72 8.51 6.82 -4.90
N GLY A 73 8.75 8.00 -5.50
CA GLY A 73 9.81 8.19 -6.49
C GLY A 73 11.20 7.82 -5.96
N SER A 74 11.44 8.07 -4.66
CA SER A 74 12.66 7.67 -3.96
C SER A 74 12.84 6.15 -3.83
N ASN A 75 11.77 5.35 -3.91
CA ASN A 75 11.77 3.90 -3.69
C ASN A 75 10.80 3.18 -4.64
N PRO A 76 11.06 3.18 -5.96
CA PRO A 76 10.12 2.68 -6.98
C PRO A 76 9.99 1.14 -6.99
N ASP A 77 10.89 0.45 -6.30
CA ASP A 77 10.87 -1.01 -6.12
C ASP A 77 9.82 -1.45 -5.09
N PHE A 78 9.27 -0.53 -4.30
CA PHE A 78 8.28 -0.81 -3.27
C PHE A 78 6.91 -0.26 -3.65
N VAL A 79 5.88 -1.01 -3.26
CA VAL A 79 4.50 -0.55 -3.27
C VAL A 79 3.90 -0.73 -1.89
N PHE A 80 3.26 0.33 -1.41
CA PHE A 80 2.56 0.31 -0.14
C PHE A 80 1.06 0.33 -0.36
N HIS A 81 0.37 -0.51 0.40
CA HIS A 81 -1.07 -0.50 0.59
C HIS A 81 -1.36 -0.04 2.02
N ASP A 82 -2.36 0.80 2.22
CA ASP A 82 -2.75 1.31 3.54
C ASP A 82 -4.15 0.77 3.85
N SER A 83 -4.31 -0.02 4.92
CA SER A 83 -5.63 -0.42 5.37
C SER A 83 -6.28 0.82 6.00
N CYS A 84 -7.23 1.45 5.31
CA CYS A 84 -8.09 2.50 5.88
C CYS A 84 -8.37 2.16 7.35
N GLY A 85 -7.97 3.06 8.25
CA GLY A 85 -7.69 2.64 9.62
C GLY A 85 -8.94 2.15 10.34
N PHE A 86 -8.80 1.08 11.14
CA PHE A 86 -9.94 0.55 11.88
C PHE A 86 -10.44 1.55 12.92
N GLU A 87 -11.70 1.95 12.80
CA GLU A 87 -12.44 2.65 13.84
C GLU A 87 -13.05 1.64 14.83
N ALA A 88 -13.29 2.09 16.06
CA ALA A 88 -13.85 1.21 17.08
C ALA A 88 -15.29 0.80 16.71
N GLY A 89 -15.53 -0.51 16.57
CA GLY A 89 -16.84 -1.06 16.20
C GLY A 89 -17.05 -1.26 14.70
N SER A 90 -16.04 -0.98 13.88
CA SER A 90 -16.18 -1.01 12.42
C SER A 90 -15.73 -2.35 11.82
N GLU A 91 -16.69 -3.24 11.57
CA GLU A 91 -16.44 -4.56 10.96
C GLU A 91 -16.10 -4.47 9.47
N ALA A 92 -16.53 -3.39 8.80
CA ALA A 92 -16.44 -3.26 7.36
C ALA A 92 -15.00 -3.17 6.86
N GLU A 93 -14.14 -2.39 7.50
CA GLU A 93 -12.72 -2.24 7.10
C GLU A 93 -11.87 -3.44 7.55
N PHE A 94 -12.24 -4.12 8.65
CA PHE A 94 -11.65 -5.44 8.95
C PHE A 94 -11.99 -6.48 7.89
N LYS A 95 -13.26 -6.52 7.45
CA LYS A 95 -13.70 -7.41 6.37
C LYS A 95 -12.99 -7.09 5.05
N GLN A 96 -12.94 -5.82 4.65
CA GLN A 96 -12.23 -5.38 3.44
C GLN A 96 -10.74 -5.75 3.50
N MET A 97 -10.07 -5.52 4.64
CA MET A 97 -8.67 -5.92 4.82
C MET A 97 -8.49 -7.43 4.69
N LYS A 98 -9.38 -8.22 5.30
CA LYS A 98 -9.33 -9.69 5.22
C LYS A 98 -9.55 -10.18 3.79
N GLU A 99 -10.52 -9.62 3.08
CA GLU A 99 -10.80 -9.94 1.67
C GLU A 99 -9.60 -9.61 0.79
N PHE A 100 -9.01 -8.43 0.97
CA PHE A 100 -7.79 -8.03 0.27
C PHE A 100 -6.63 -9.00 0.52
N VAL A 101 -6.33 -9.34 1.78
CA VAL A 101 -5.24 -10.29 2.10
C VAL A 101 -5.50 -11.66 1.48
N LEU A 102 -6.74 -12.16 1.54
CA LEU A 102 -7.10 -13.46 0.94
C LEU A 102 -6.97 -13.45 -0.59
N GLU A 103 -7.42 -12.38 -1.27
CA GLU A 103 -7.25 -12.21 -2.73
C GLU A 103 -5.76 -12.18 -3.10
N ARG A 104 -4.97 -11.39 -2.37
CA ARG A 104 -3.54 -11.22 -2.60
C ARG A 104 -2.72 -12.47 -2.26
N ALA A 105 -3.17 -13.31 -1.33
CA ALA A 105 -2.54 -14.58 -1.01
C ALA A 105 -2.91 -15.68 -2.03
N SER A 106 -4.15 -15.69 -2.53
CA SER A 106 -4.65 -16.73 -3.43
C SER A 106 -4.31 -16.50 -4.91
N THR A 107 -4.00 -15.26 -5.31
CA THR A 107 -3.67 -14.95 -6.71
C THR A 107 -2.43 -15.70 -7.22
N THR A 108 -2.50 -16.19 -8.47
CA THR A 108 -1.37 -16.81 -9.18
C THR A 108 -0.38 -15.78 -9.72
N LYS A 109 -0.81 -14.51 -9.82
CA LYS A 109 0.02 -13.40 -10.31
C LYS A 109 0.97 -12.94 -9.20
N LEU A 110 2.22 -13.43 -9.22
CA LEU A 110 3.24 -13.06 -8.22
C LEU A 110 3.39 -11.54 -8.03
N LYS A 111 3.33 -10.78 -9.12
CA LYS A 111 3.40 -9.31 -9.10
C LYS A 111 2.24 -8.62 -8.37
N ARG A 112 1.18 -9.34 -7.98
CA ARG A 112 0.06 -8.79 -7.20
C ARG A 112 0.09 -9.21 -5.74
N ARG A 113 0.92 -10.19 -5.35
CA ARG A 113 0.96 -10.71 -3.98
C ARG A 113 1.49 -9.67 -3.00
N VAL A 114 0.94 -9.66 -1.80
CA VAL A 114 1.50 -8.95 -0.65
C VAL A 114 2.65 -9.79 -0.10
N HIS A 115 3.78 -9.15 0.18
CA HIS A 115 5.01 -9.81 0.62
C HIS A 115 5.27 -9.60 2.11
N ALA A 116 4.74 -8.52 2.68
CA ALA A 116 4.80 -8.25 4.11
C ALA A 116 3.54 -7.51 4.59
N ILE A 117 3.18 -7.74 5.84
CA ILE A 117 2.15 -6.99 6.55
C ILE A 117 2.84 -6.35 7.76
N TRP A 118 2.66 -5.03 7.92
CA TRP A 118 3.26 -4.23 9.00
C TRP A 118 2.18 -3.58 9.85
#